data_AF-A0A8J7CH98-F1
#
_entry.id   AF-A0A8J7CH98-F1
#
_cell.length_a   1.000
_cell.length_b   1.000
_cell.length_c   1.000
_cell.angle_alpha   90.00
_cell.angle_beta   90.00
_cell.angle_gamma   90.00
#
_symmetry.space_group_name_H-M   'P 1'
#
loop_
_entity.id
_entity.type
_entity.pdbx_description
1 polymer ?
#
loop_
_entity_poly.entity_id
_entity_poly.type
_entity_poly.pdbx_seq_one_letter_code
_entity_poly.pdbx_strand_id
1 'polypeptide(L)'
;MQEGTVGDRLVLLPGERYEVIIDFSGIAPGTTLELQNNAWNPYPFGDAPPIPQIMQFEVVADGNATAGLKATSFDPTSGASPREGDAIVDLKPLMPTKDVHRQLTLNELESTIDGAPLEAILNNTKWDGHQIIQGETPDGPHTIQNRPEFYLSGDYSSPTLYSERPAEGTRANEGVSCDLCHSIVGFEGDVPFNFNFIVDPGEVKQGVRTGTESPGHEIAANPFMMTSELCGTCHNEKDPWGLWVKATHLEWKESPQAKAGIVCQDCHMPPAAGNPAPEAGGVDHPDVRQHLFHGAHDAGKLAGAVEVRIHADIDAVAAGGQTIFTATVVNAKAAHSIPSGSAEERLLWLDVTAVDSAGREYHLPVDPKGFEGEAWTIASADAMAYQDFGDIQDIENFKGLLRDAPVPAGDRIFRLPYLDPEGRMTVAQWNTAAFGPDYRLAPLEAVNETFGWTLPKSVAPGKVTVTATVWYSKLVASVAEFLGVPDEESAPVKVSDHSTSIEVVPNAG
;
A
#
# COMPACT_ATOMS: atom_id res chain seq x y z
N MET A 1 -55.11 -9.68 20.41
CA MET A 1 -56.21 -8.76 20.05
C MET A 1 -55.59 -7.62 19.24
N GLN A 2 -56.01 -7.20 18.06
CA GLN A 2 -56.86 -7.69 16.98
C GLN A 2 -56.36 -6.90 15.73
N GLU A 3 -56.51 -7.47 14.54
CA GLU A 3 -55.97 -6.98 13.25
C GLU A 3 -56.30 -5.51 12.92
N GLY A 4 -55.35 -4.80 12.29
CA GLY A 4 -55.55 -3.45 11.77
C GLY A 4 -54.28 -2.90 11.10
N THR A 5 -54.23 -3.01 9.77
CA THR A 5 -53.41 -2.24 8.80
C THR A 5 -51.94 -1.98 9.16
N VAL A 6 -51.05 -2.74 8.51
CA VAL A 6 -49.63 -2.39 8.28
C VAL A 6 -49.61 -1.14 7.40
N GLY A 7 -49.33 0.04 7.96
CA GLY A 7 -49.34 1.29 7.19
C GLY A 7 -48.77 2.56 7.86
N ASP A 8 -48.88 2.73 9.18
CA ASP A 8 -48.64 4.05 9.80
C ASP A 8 -47.42 4.13 10.74
N ARG A 9 -46.50 3.15 10.67
CA ARG A 9 -45.30 3.14 11.53
C ARG A 9 -44.05 2.94 10.68
N LEU A 10 -43.18 3.94 10.71
CA LEU A 10 -41.83 3.87 10.17
C LEU A 10 -40.87 3.48 11.30
N VAL A 11 -40.20 2.35 11.16
CA VAL A 11 -39.13 1.93 12.09
C VAL A 11 -37.81 2.34 11.44
N LEU A 12 -37.04 3.16 12.16
CA LEU A 12 -35.73 3.67 11.75
C LEU A 12 -34.68 3.06 12.68
N LEU A 13 -33.70 2.33 12.14
CA LEU A 13 -32.60 1.78 12.92
C LEU A 13 -31.50 2.84 13.13
N PRO A 14 -30.67 2.70 14.18
CA PRO A 14 -29.55 3.61 14.43
C PRO A 14 -28.61 3.69 13.22
N GLY A 15 -28.40 4.91 12.70
CA GLY A 15 -27.52 5.19 11.57
C GLY A 15 -28.19 5.15 10.19
N GLU A 16 -29.45 4.72 10.09
CA GLU A 16 -30.20 4.79 8.83
C GLU A 16 -30.64 6.22 8.52
N ARG A 17 -30.58 6.61 7.25
CA ARG A 17 -31.10 7.88 6.74
C ARG A 17 -32.25 7.59 5.77
N TYR A 18 -33.38 8.24 5.99
CA TYR A 18 -34.56 8.10 5.14
C TYR A 18 -35.04 9.46 4.67
N GLU A 19 -35.46 9.52 3.40
CA GLU A 19 -36.31 10.58 2.90
C GLU A 19 -37.76 10.09 2.94
N VAL A 20 -38.63 10.84 3.62
CA VAL A 20 -40.04 10.48 3.79
C VAL A 20 -40.89 11.52 3.09
N ILE A 21 -41.71 11.07 2.14
CA ILE A 21 -42.74 11.90 1.49
C ILE A 21 -44.05 11.65 2.22
N ILE A 22 -44.65 12.72 2.75
CA ILE A 22 -45.94 12.65 3.45
C ILE A 22 -46.98 13.37 2.60
N ASP A 23 -48.03 12.63 2.22
CA ASP A 23 -49.16 13.18 1.47
C ASP A 23 -50.30 13.60 2.42
N PHE A 24 -50.59 14.89 2.46
CA PHE A 24 -51.66 15.47 3.28
C PHE A 24 -52.98 15.66 2.51
N SER A 25 -53.07 15.26 1.23
CA SER A 25 -54.20 15.55 0.33
C SER A 25 -55.55 15.00 0.80
N GLY A 26 -55.55 13.95 1.62
CA GLY A 26 -56.75 13.35 2.24
C GLY A 26 -57.11 13.89 3.63
N ILE A 27 -56.35 14.85 4.16
CA ILE A 27 -56.49 15.31 5.55
C ILE A 27 -57.14 16.69 5.59
N ALA A 28 -58.16 16.84 6.42
CA ALA A 28 -58.94 18.06 6.50
C ALA A 28 -58.08 19.24 7.00
N PRO A 29 -58.20 20.43 6.40
CA PRO A 29 -57.57 21.63 6.93
C PRO A 29 -57.98 21.94 8.38
N GLY A 30 -57.03 22.48 9.15
CA GLY A 30 -57.09 22.66 10.60
C GLY A 30 -56.69 21.41 11.39
N THR A 31 -56.31 20.31 10.74
CA THR A 31 -55.86 19.08 11.42
C THR A 31 -54.39 19.20 11.80
N THR A 32 -54.08 18.91 13.06
CA THR A 32 -52.71 18.78 13.57
C THR A 32 -52.31 17.31 13.60
N LEU A 33 -51.12 16.99 13.08
CA LEU A 33 -50.53 15.66 13.03
C LEU A 33 -49.17 15.69 13.73
N GLU A 34 -48.88 14.69 14.56
CA GLU A 34 -47.61 14.61 15.27
C GLU A 34 -46.83 13.35 14.85
N LEU A 35 -45.56 13.54 14.48
CA LEU A 35 -44.61 12.46 14.33
C LEU A 35 -44.02 12.14 15.71
N GLN A 36 -44.28 10.92 16.18
CA GLN A 36 -43.90 10.50 17.52
C GLN A 36 -42.79 9.45 17.52
N ASN A 37 -41.87 9.55 18.49
CA ASN A 37 -40.89 8.51 18.78
C ASN A 37 -41.37 7.67 19.96
N ASN A 38 -41.54 6.37 19.76
CA ASN A 38 -41.86 5.43 20.83
C ASN A 38 -40.70 4.47 21.14
N ALA A 39 -39.51 4.72 20.59
CA ALA A 39 -38.30 3.98 20.89
C ALA A 39 -37.69 4.43 22.23
N TRP A 40 -37.36 3.45 23.06
CA TRP A 40 -36.59 3.68 24.29
C TRP A 40 -35.21 4.22 23.96
N ASN A 41 -34.66 5.11 24.79
CA ASN A 41 -33.37 5.75 24.54
C ASN A 41 -32.27 5.17 25.46
N PRO A 42 -31.17 4.61 24.91
CA PRO A 42 -30.95 4.29 23.48
C PRO A 42 -31.71 3.03 23.02
N TYR A 43 -32.14 3.00 21.76
CA TYR A 43 -32.90 1.86 21.21
C TYR A 43 -32.01 0.61 21.09
N PRO A 44 -32.54 -0.62 21.26
CA PRO A 44 -33.90 -0.96 21.64
C PRO A 44 -34.13 -1.16 23.14
N PHE A 45 -33.08 -1.04 23.97
CA PHE A 45 -33.07 -1.54 25.35
C PHE A 45 -32.77 -0.48 26.42
N GLY A 46 -32.70 0.80 26.06
CA GLY A 46 -32.38 1.87 27.00
C GLY A 46 -33.46 2.07 28.05
N ASP A 47 -33.06 2.60 29.20
CA ASP A 47 -33.97 2.75 30.36
C ASP A 47 -34.61 4.15 30.43
N ALA A 48 -34.19 5.05 29.55
CA ALA A 48 -34.76 6.38 29.46
C ALA A 48 -36.04 6.36 28.61
N PRO A 49 -37.13 7.00 29.09
CA PRO A 49 -38.39 7.04 28.35
C PRO A 49 -38.20 7.70 26.98
N PRO A 50 -38.97 7.28 25.95
CA PRO A 50 -38.91 7.89 24.62
C PRO A 50 -39.10 9.40 24.69
N ILE A 51 -38.43 10.16 23.83
CA ILE A 51 -38.75 11.57 23.59
C ILE A 51 -39.93 11.59 22.61
N PRO A 52 -41.17 11.76 23.09
CA PRO A 52 -42.32 11.22 22.38
C PRO A 52 -42.71 12.03 21.16
N GLN A 53 -42.37 13.32 21.07
CA GLN A 53 -42.73 14.18 19.94
C GLN A 53 -41.47 14.63 19.22
N ILE A 54 -41.31 14.20 17.95
CA ILE A 54 -40.19 14.61 17.09
C ILE A 54 -40.56 15.86 16.31
N MET A 55 -41.76 15.88 15.72
CA MET A 55 -42.21 16.95 14.81
C MET A 55 -43.73 17.04 14.78
N GLN A 56 -44.28 18.23 14.54
CA GLN A 56 -45.72 18.46 14.37
C GLN A 56 -45.99 19.16 13.04
N PHE A 57 -47.04 18.72 12.34
CA PHE A 57 -47.57 19.31 11.13
C PHE A 57 -48.96 19.87 11.39
N GLU A 58 -49.25 21.08 10.93
CA GLU A 58 -50.60 21.62 10.87
C GLU A 58 -51.03 21.72 9.41
N VAL A 59 -52.11 21.03 9.04
CA VAL A 59 -52.66 21.07 7.68
C VAL A 59 -53.47 22.35 7.54
N VAL A 60 -53.00 23.31 6.77
CA VAL A 60 -53.69 24.60 6.58
C VAL A 60 -54.47 24.64 5.27
N ALA A 61 -55.66 25.26 5.29
CA ALA A 61 -56.44 25.55 4.08
C ALA A 61 -55.95 26.88 3.53
N ASP A 62 -54.83 26.86 2.82
CA ASP A 62 -54.39 28.06 2.13
C ASP A 62 -54.25 27.78 0.64
N GLY A 63 -55.25 28.23 -0.13
CA GLY A 63 -55.25 28.17 -1.59
C GLY A 63 -54.17 29.04 -2.24
N ASN A 64 -53.38 29.78 -1.45
CA ASN A 64 -52.26 30.59 -1.91
C ASN A 64 -50.87 30.15 -1.38
N ALA A 65 -50.75 29.06 -0.61
CA ALA A 65 -49.46 28.65 -0.03
C ALA A 65 -48.41 28.16 -1.04
N THR A 66 -48.79 27.90 -2.30
CA THR A 66 -47.87 27.40 -3.34
C THR A 66 -47.40 28.46 -4.33
N ALA A 67 -47.90 29.70 -4.25
CA ALA A 67 -47.50 30.79 -5.13
C ALA A 67 -46.12 31.35 -4.73
N GLY A 68 -45.06 30.62 -5.05
CA GLY A 68 -43.67 31.03 -4.84
C GLY A 68 -42.70 29.92 -4.42
N LEU A 69 -43.21 28.75 -4.03
CA LEU A 69 -42.38 27.58 -3.74
C LEU A 69 -42.10 26.83 -5.04
N LYS A 70 -40.86 26.89 -5.55
CA LYS A 70 -40.39 25.87 -6.50
C LYS A 70 -40.34 24.55 -5.74
N ALA A 71 -41.20 23.60 -6.08
CA ALA A 71 -41.10 22.24 -5.56
C ALA A 71 -39.76 21.65 -6.04
N THR A 72 -38.78 21.55 -5.14
CA THR A 72 -37.53 20.82 -5.35
C THR A 72 -37.63 19.37 -4.85
N SER A 73 -38.77 18.99 -4.28
CA SER A 73 -39.06 17.62 -3.85
C SER A 73 -39.64 16.79 -5.00
N PHE A 74 -39.33 15.50 -4.99
CA PHE A 74 -39.81 14.49 -5.93
C PHE A 74 -41.36 14.51 -6.07
N ASP A 75 -41.87 14.45 -7.30
CA ASP A 75 -43.31 14.36 -7.60
C ASP A 75 -43.75 12.87 -7.66
N PRO A 76 -44.46 12.37 -6.63
CA PRO A 76 -44.86 10.97 -6.56
C PRO A 76 -45.94 10.58 -7.58
N THR A 77 -46.56 11.54 -8.26
CA THR A 77 -47.58 11.28 -9.30
C THR A 77 -47.00 11.10 -10.69
N SER A 78 -45.71 11.43 -10.88
CA SER A 78 -44.99 11.34 -12.15
C SER A 78 -44.78 9.90 -12.64
N GLY A 79 -44.92 8.91 -11.76
CA GLY A 79 -44.69 7.49 -12.07
C GLY A 79 -43.22 7.10 -12.22
N ALA A 80 -42.28 8.02 -11.98
CA ALA A 80 -40.86 7.72 -11.95
C ALA A 80 -40.49 6.93 -10.68
N SER A 81 -39.45 6.09 -10.74
CA SER A 81 -38.88 5.47 -9.54
C SER A 81 -38.04 6.52 -8.80
N PRO A 82 -38.18 6.69 -7.46
CA PRO A 82 -37.35 7.62 -6.70
C PRO A 82 -35.85 7.26 -6.70
N ARG A 83 -35.52 6.02 -7.11
CA ARG A 83 -34.14 5.53 -7.24
C ARG A 83 -33.85 5.16 -8.69
N GLU A 84 -33.01 5.94 -9.35
CA GLU A 84 -32.27 5.51 -10.55
C GLU A 84 -30.92 4.97 -10.09
N GLY A 85 -30.88 3.69 -9.72
CA GLY A 85 -29.67 3.00 -9.25
C GLY A 85 -30.02 1.61 -8.73
N ASP A 86 -29.14 0.63 -9.00
CA ASP A 86 -29.38 -0.82 -8.87
C ASP A 86 -30.13 -1.25 -7.60
N ALA A 87 -31.02 -2.24 -7.74
CA ALA A 87 -31.83 -2.76 -6.66
C ALA A 87 -30.97 -3.34 -5.53
N ILE A 88 -31.28 -2.97 -4.28
CA ILE A 88 -30.72 -3.62 -3.08
C ILE A 88 -31.17 -5.08 -3.08
N VAL A 89 -30.21 -6.00 -3.04
CA VAL A 89 -30.44 -7.45 -3.04
C VAL A 89 -30.81 -7.92 -1.63
N ASP A 90 -31.77 -8.84 -1.55
CA ASP A 90 -32.30 -9.44 -0.33
C ASP A 90 -31.23 -10.29 0.41
N LEU A 91 -30.74 -9.80 1.55
CA LEU A 91 -29.84 -10.54 2.44
C LEU A 91 -30.66 -11.57 3.24
N LYS A 92 -30.66 -12.83 2.79
CA LYS A 92 -31.19 -13.95 3.58
C LYS A 92 -30.53 -13.98 4.98
N PRO A 93 -31.25 -14.44 6.02
CA PRO A 93 -30.83 -14.28 7.40
C PRO A 93 -29.58 -15.11 7.69
N LEU A 94 -28.44 -14.43 7.80
CA LEU A 94 -27.26 -14.97 8.47
C LEU A 94 -27.56 -14.97 9.96
N MET A 95 -27.71 -16.17 10.54
CA MET A 95 -27.67 -16.29 11.99
C MET A 95 -26.26 -15.90 12.44
N PRO A 96 -26.08 -14.85 13.26
CA PRO A 96 -24.76 -14.44 13.69
C PRO A 96 -24.20 -15.50 14.64
N THR A 97 -23.06 -16.09 14.28
CA THR A 97 -22.21 -16.80 15.22
C THR A 97 -21.64 -15.80 16.23
N LYS A 98 -21.49 -16.23 17.48
CA LYS A 98 -21.22 -15.37 18.66
C LYS A 98 -19.81 -14.75 18.72
N ASP A 99 -19.08 -14.73 17.60
CA ASP A 99 -17.68 -14.29 17.48
C ASP A 99 -17.51 -13.27 16.34
N VAL A 100 -18.38 -12.25 16.27
CA VAL A 100 -18.16 -11.14 15.33
C VAL A 100 -17.40 -10.04 16.05
N HIS A 101 -16.06 -10.08 15.93
CA HIS A 101 -15.25 -8.89 16.13
C HIS A 101 -15.39 -8.00 14.89
N ARG A 102 -15.60 -6.72 15.10
CA ARG A 102 -15.59 -5.71 14.04
C ARG A 102 -14.20 -5.09 14.03
N GLN A 103 -13.42 -5.32 12.99
CA GLN A 103 -12.18 -4.59 12.78
C GLN A 103 -12.50 -3.10 12.56
N LEU A 104 -11.97 -2.24 13.43
CA LEU A 104 -12.04 -0.79 13.26
C LEU A 104 -10.68 -0.35 12.72
N THR A 105 -10.67 0.16 11.50
CA THR A 105 -9.46 0.71 10.88
C THR A 105 -9.33 2.17 11.26
N LEU A 106 -8.20 2.54 11.86
CA LEU A 106 -7.84 3.94 12.07
C LEU A 106 -6.95 4.35 10.91
N ASN A 107 -7.47 5.18 10.01
CA ASN A 107 -6.70 5.68 8.87
C ASN A 107 -6.38 7.16 9.11
N GLU A 108 -5.17 7.57 8.79
CA GLU A 108 -4.78 8.97 8.77
C GLU A 108 -4.93 9.48 7.33
N LEU A 109 -5.58 10.61 7.16
CA LEU A 109 -5.70 11.30 5.88
C LEU A 109 -4.62 12.36 5.81
N GLU A 110 -3.74 12.26 4.83
CA GLU A 110 -2.61 13.15 4.64
C GLU A 110 -2.91 14.23 3.58
N SER A 111 -2.29 15.39 3.77
CA SER A 111 -2.29 16.50 2.83
C SER A 111 -1.42 16.14 1.64
N THR A 112 -1.99 16.25 0.44
CA THR A 112 -1.27 16.02 -0.81
C THR A 112 -0.29 17.14 -1.18
N ILE A 113 -0.30 18.25 -0.42
CA ILE A 113 0.54 19.43 -0.66
C ILE A 113 1.86 19.35 0.12
N ASP A 114 1.83 18.78 1.32
CA ASP A 114 2.96 18.80 2.24
C ASP A 114 3.12 17.51 3.07
N GLY A 115 2.33 16.46 2.78
CA GLY A 115 2.38 15.17 3.48
C GLY A 115 1.94 15.27 4.95
N ALA A 116 1.36 16.40 5.37
CA ALA A 116 0.96 16.59 6.75
C ALA A 116 -0.36 15.85 7.04
N PRO A 117 -0.48 15.12 8.17
CA PRO A 117 -1.74 14.49 8.55
C PRO A 117 -2.82 15.57 8.80
N LEU A 118 -3.90 15.50 8.03
CA LEU A 118 -5.03 16.42 8.07
C LEU A 118 -6.11 15.96 9.05
N GLU A 119 -6.39 14.67 9.15
CA GLU A 119 -7.34 14.10 10.10
C GLU A 119 -7.17 12.58 10.28
N ALA A 120 -7.68 12.03 11.38
CA ALA A 120 -7.76 10.59 11.61
C ALA A 120 -9.23 10.13 11.58
N ILE A 121 -9.47 9.04 10.86
CA ILE A 121 -10.79 8.43 10.68
C ILE A 121 -10.80 7.02 11.26
N LEU A 122 -11.69 6.77 12.21
CA LEU A 122 -11.98 5.43 12.70
C LEU A 122 -13.15 4.87 11.90
N ASN A 123 -12.88 3.89 11.04
CA ASN A 123 -13.85 3.30 10.13
C ASN A 123 -14.61 4.39 9.32
N ASN A 124 -13.84 5.26 8.66
CA ASN A 124 -14.33 6.38 7.83
C ASN A 124 -15.21 7.41 8.56
N THR A 125 -15.15 7.45 9.90
CA THR A 125 -15.77 8.50 10.71
C THR A 125 -14.67 9.26 11.43
N LYS A 126 -14.75 10.60 11.43
CA LYS A 126 -13.78 11.45 12.12
C LYS A 126 -13.65 11.00 13.58
N TRP A 127 -12.44 10.62 13.97
CA TRP A 127 -12.19 10.09 15.30
C TRP A 127 -12.04 11.24 16.30
N ASP A 128 -12.72 11.11 17.43
CA ASP A 128 -12.87 12.15 18.45
C ASP A 128 -11.91 11.99 19.63
N GLY A 129 -10.82 11.22 19.49
CA GLY A 129 -9.73 11.12 20.47
C GLY A 129 -10.11 10.64 21.88
N HIS A 130 -11.30 10.08 22.07
CA HIS A 130 -11.76 9.56 23.36
C HIS A 130 -11.49 8.05 23.49
N GLN A 131 -11.16 7.61 24.71
CA GLN A 131 -11.13 6.20 25.09
C GLN A 131 -12.17 5.92 26.17
N ILE A 132 -12.68 4.69 26.16
CA ILE A 132 -13.57 4.16 27.19
C ILE A 132 -12.69 3.43 28.21
N ILE A 133 -12.54 3.99 29.41
CA ILE A 133 -11.91 3.29 30.53
C ILE A 133 -12.97 2.41 31.18
N GLN A 134 -12.74 1.10 31.13
CA GLN A 134 -13.60 0.13 31.78
C GLN A 134 -13.53 0.32 33.31
N GLY A 135 -14.67 0.27 33.99
CA GLY A 135 -14.71 0.42 35.44
C GLY A 135 -13.95 -0.73 36.12
N GLU A 136 -13.44 -0.50 37.33
CA GLU A 136 -12.66 -1.49 38.09
C GLU A 136 -13.44 -2.79 38.40
N THR A 137 -14.75 -2.82 38.12
CA THR A 137 -15.60 -4.00 38.20
C THR A 137 -16.41 -4.17 36.90
N PRO A 138 -16.84 -5.40 36.57
CA PRO A 138 -17.64 -5.67 35.37
C PRO A 138 -18.94 -4.85 35.24
N ASP A 139 -19.47 -4.36 36.36
CA ASP A 139 -20.69 -3.55 36.44
C ASP A 139 -20.40 -2.06 36.71
N GLY A 140 -19.13 -1.66 36.76
CA GLY A 140 -18.72 -0.28 37.03
C GLY A 140 -18.97 0.64 35.82
N PRO A 141 -19.38 1.90 36.03
CA PRO A 141 -19.62 2.82 34.93
C PRO A 141 -18.32 3.04 34.17
N HIS A 142 -18.36 2.83 32.85
CA HIS A 142 -17.25 3.19 32.00
C HIS A 142 -17.11 4.71 31.97
N THR A 143 -15.89 5.19 32.09
CA THR A 143 -15.61 6.62 32.01
C THR A 143 -15.01 6.92 30.64
N ILE A 144 -15.57 7.92 29.96
CA ILE A 144 -14.98 8.43 28.72
C ILE A 144 -13.91 9.43 29.14
N GLN A 145 -12.66 9.13 28.81
CA GLN A 145 -11.54 10.02 29.08
C GLN A 145 -10.82 10.34 27.78
N ASN A 146 -10.25 11.54 27.71
CA ASN A 146 -9.30 11.87 26.66
C ASN A 146 -8.12 10.90 26.76
N ARG A 147 -7.68 10.38 25.61
CA ARG A 147 -6.40 9.67 25.56
C ARG A 147 -5.28 10.68 25.86
N PRO A 148 -4.47 10.48 26.92
CA PRO A 148 -3.45 11.44 27.35
C PRO A 148 -2.37 11.73 26.30
N GLU A 149 -2.26 10.89 25.27
CA GLU A 149 -1.43 11.03 24.07
C GLU A 149 -2.06 11.87 22.95
N PHE A 150 -3.15 12.61 23.22
CA PHE A 150 -3.77 13.58 22.31
C PHE A 150 -4.03 14.91 23.04
N TYR A 151 -3.62 16.04 22.46
CA TYR A 151 -3.83 17.37 23.05
C TYR A 151 -5.05 18.10 22.48
N LEU A 152 -5.73 18.85 23.35
CA LEU A 152 -6.80 19.78 23.01
C LEU A 152 -6.22 21.08 22.42
N SER A 153 -6.64 21.45 21.22
CA SER A 153 -6.39 22.77 20.63
C SER A 153 -7.71 23.39 20.14
N GLY A 154 -8.11 24.51 20.73
CA GLY A 154 -9.24 25.34 20.26
C GLY A 154 -10.29 25.68 21.32
N ASP A 155 -10.90 26.87 21.17
CA ASP A 155 -11.82 27.51 22.13
C ASP A 155 -13.05 26.64 22.46
N TYR A 156 -13.54 26.78 23.70
CA TYR A 156 -14.41 25.88 24.48
C TYR A 156 -15.76 25.45 23.84
N SER A 157 -16.04 25.79 22.58
CA SER A 157 -17.30 25.49 21.91
C SER A 157 -17.27 24.32 20.92
N SER A 158 -16.11 23.82 20.50
CA SER A 158 -16.02 22.61 19.66
C SER A 158 -14.60 22.04 19.64
N PRO A 159 -14.23 21.10 20.52
CA PRO A 159 -12.90 20.51 20.49
C PRO A 159 -12.71 19.71 19.20
N THR A 160 -11.70 20.07 18.41
CA THR A 160 -11.20 19.21 17.32
C THR A 160 -9.95 18.52 17.85
N LEU A 161 -9.97 17.19 17.90
CA LEU A 161 -8.84 16.39 18.35
C LEU A 161 -8.06 15.96 17.12
N TYR A 162 -6.78 16.32 17.09
CA TYR A 162 -5.81 15.89 16.07
C TYR A 162 -4.85 14.91 16.73
N SER A 163 -4.36 13.91 15.98
CA SER A 163 -3.13 13.22 16.39
C SER A 163 -2.01 14.24 16.47
N GLU A 164 -1.13 14.07 17.45
CA GLU A 164 0.05 14.90 17.58
C GLU A 164 0.90 14.75 16.32
N ARG A 165 1.35 15.87 15.75
CA ARG A 165 2.07 15.89 14.47
C ARG A 165 3.34 15.03 14.57
N PRO A 166 3.88 14.53 13.45
CA PRO A 166 5.25 14.01 13.40
C PRO A 166 6.32 15.02 13.87
N ALA A 167 5.99 16.31 14.00
CA ALA A 167 6.87 17.32 14.59
C ALA A 167 6.81 17.36 16.14
N GLU A 168 5.85 16.67 16.77
CA GLU A 168 5.57 16.73 18.21
C GLU A 168 6.23 15.61 19.02
N GLY A 169 6.90 14.66 18.35
CA GLY A 169 7.79 13.70 19.01
C GLY A 169 7.05 12.59 19.79
N THR A 170 5.90 12.15 19.31
CA THR A 170 5.07 11.14 19.99
C THR A 170 5.37 9.71 19.57
N ARG A 171 4.66 8.75 20.17
CA ARG A 171 4.66 7.35 19.72
C ARG A 171 4.16 7.17 18.29
N ALA A 172 3.34 8.09 17.75
CA ALA A 172 2.95 8.03 16.33
C ALA A 172 4.16 8.23 15.40
N ASN A 173 5.15 9.03 15.83
CA ASN A 173 6.40 9.23 15.10
C ASN A 173 7.27 7.98 15.01
N GLU A 174 7.04 6.98 15.86
CA GLU A 174 7.79 5.73 15.85
C GLU A 174 7.40 4.82 14.67
N GLY A 175 6.31 5.15 13.96
CA GLY A 175 5.83 4.39 12.82
C GLY A 175 5.51 2.94 13.18
N VAL A 176 6.18 1.99 12.54
CA VAL A 176 6.12 0.56 12.91
C VAL A 176 6.95 0.35 14.18
N SER A 177 6.33 0.62 15.32
CA SER A 177 6.97 0.56 16.64
C SER A 177 7.04 -0.86 17.19
N CYS A 178 7.81 -1.04 18.27
CA CYS A 178 7.86 -2.28 19.03
C CYS A 178 6.46 -2.72 19.47
N ASP A 179 5.64 -1.76 19.90
CA ASP A 179 4.32 -2.01 20.46
C ASP A 179 3.37 -2.62 19.43
N LEU A 180 3.38 -2.11 18.20
CA LEU A 180 2.51 -2.60 17.13
C LEU A 180 2.80 -4.08 16.83
N CYS A 181 4.02 -4.42 16.43
CA CYS A 181 4.38 -5.79 16.06
C CYS A 181 4.23 -6.77 17.24
N HIS A 182 4.60 -6.34 18.45
CA HIS A 182 4.47 -7.14 19.66
C HIS A 182 3.07 -7.09 20.29
N SER A 183 2.08 -6.53 19.61
CA SER A 183 0.66 -6.67 19.95
C SER A 183 -0.11 -7.48 18.91
N ILE A 184 0.47 -7.79 17.75
CA ILE A 184 -0.23 -8.58 16.72
C ILE A 184 -0.34 -10.05 17.16
N VAL A 185 -1.57 -10.56 17.20
CA VAL A 185 -1.91 -11.95 17.57
C VAL A 185 -2.33 -12.81 16.39
N GLY A 186 -2.62 -12.22 15.24
CA GLY A 186 -3.06 -12.93 14.04
C GLY A 186 -3.50 -11.96 12.93
N PHE A 187 -4.30 -12.46 12.00
CA PHE A 187 -4.94 -11.67 10.94
C PHE A 187 -6.33 -12.22 10.60
N GLU A 188 -7.20 -11.39 10.01
CA GLU A 188 -8.54 -11.77 9.59
C GLU A 188 -8.58 -12.34 8.17
N GLY A 189 -9.34 -13.42 7.96
CA GLY A 189 -9.50 -14.06 6.65
C GLY A 189 -8.39 -15.06 6.30
N ASP A 190 -8.31 -15.45 5.02
CA ASP A 190 -7.42 -16.53 4.56
C ASP A 190 -6.04 -16.04 4.06
N VAL A 191 -5.93 -14.75 3.75
CA VAL A 191 -4.71 -14.13 3.20
C VAL A 191 -4.43 -12.86 4.00
N PRO A 192 -3.19 -12.62 4.45
CA PRO A 192 -2.84 -11.38 5.12
C PRO A 192 -2.58 -10.28 4.07
N PHE A 193 -3.23 -9.12 4.21
CA PHE A 193 -3.08 -7.95 3.34
C PHE A 193 -3.82 -6.72 3.89
N ASN A 194 -3.53 -5.52 3.37
CA ASN A 194 -4.23 -4.27 3.71
C ASN A 194 -4.44 -4.07 5.22
N PHE A 195 -3.43 -4.40 6.02
CA PHE A 195 -3.44 -4.21 7.48
C PHE A 195 -4.55 -4.99 8.20
N ASN A 196 -4.96 -6.15 7.68
CA ASN A 196 -5.93 -7.04 8.31
C ASN A 196 -5.40 -7.78 9.56
N PHE A 197 -4.36 -7.26 10.22
CA PHE A 197 -3.83 -7.82 11.46
C PHE A 197 -4.84 -7.65 12.62
N ILE A 198 -4.82 -8.60 13.54
CA ILE A 198 -5.56 -8.55 14.81
C ILE A 198 -4.55 -8.21 15.90
N VAL A 199 -4.85 -7.19 16.71
CA VAL A 199 -4.00 -6.75 17.81
C VAL A 199 -4.65 -7.02 19.18
N ASP A 200 -3.80 -7.35 20.14
CA ASP A 200 -4.11 -7.43 21.58
C ASP A 200 -3.17 -6.47 22.32
N PRO A 201 -3.51 -5.17 22.39
CA PRO A 201 -2.69 -4.16 23.04
C PRO A 201 -2.82 -4.23 24.57
N GLY A 202 -1.74 -3.91 25.28
CA GLY A 202 -1.73 -3.85 26.74
C GLY A 202 -0.35 -4.09 27.34
N GLU A 203 -0.33 -4.39 28.65
CA GLU A 203 0.89 -4.67 29.42
C GLU A 203 1.54 -6.02 29.06
N VAL A 204 0.85 -6.90 28.32
CA VAL A 204 1.40 -8.17 27.84
C VAL A 204 1.88 -8.00 26.41
N LYS A 205 3.12 -8.42 26.12
CA LYS A 205 3.70 -8.36 24.78
C LYS A 205 3.83 -9.75 24.17
N GLN A 206 3.49 -9.86 22.89
CA GLN A 206 3.65 -11.07 22.10
C GLN A 206 5.15 -11.36 21.94
N GLY A 207 5.54 -12.62 22.09
CA GLY A 207 6.93 -13.06 21.91
C GLY A 207 7.02 -14.53 21.56
N VAL A 208 8.17 -14.95 21.06
CA VAL A 208 8.36 -16.34 20.58
C VAL A 208 8.99 -17.25 21.64
N ARG A 209 9.53 -16.67 22.71
CA ARG A 209 10.24 -17.39 23.78
C ARG A 209 9.30 -17.75 24.91
N THR A 210 9.29 -19.02 25.29
CA THR A 210 8.60 -19.52 26.48
C THR A 210 9.55 -19.58 27.67
N GLY A 211 9.02 -19.43 28.89
CA GLY A 211 9.80 -19.55 30.13
C GLY A 211 10.87 -18.48 30.33
N THR A 212 10.83 -17.39 29.56
CA THR A 212 11.66 -16.19 29.77
C THR A 212 10.78 -15.14 30.44
N GLU A 213 11.20 -14.62 31.58
CA GLU A 213 10.53 -13.50 32.25
C GLU A 213 11.16 -12.19 31.76
N SER A 214 10.32 -11.24 31.32
CA SER A 214 10.77 -9.87 31.10
C SER A 214 10.63 -9.09 32.42
N PRO A 215 11.65 -8.30 32.80
CA PRO A 215 11.60 -7.49 34.01
C PRO A 215 10.65 -6.27 33.88
N GLY A 216 10.17 -5.96 32.67
CA GLY A 216 9.33 -4.78 32.41
C GLY A 216 7.88 -5.07 32.03
N HIS A 217 7.57 -6.26 31.47
CA HIS A 217 6.23 -6.61 31.02
C HIS A 217 6.06 -8.14 30.95
N GLU A 218 4.84 -8.64 30.95
CA GLU A 218 4.59 -10.07 30.71
C GLU A 218 4.83 -10.42 29.23
N ILE A 219 5.22 -11.67 28.95
CA ILE A 219 5.40 -12.17 27.58
C ILE A 219 4.35 -13.25 27.30
N ALA A 220 3.48 -13.00 26.33
CA ALA A 220 2.60 -14.01 25.75
C ALA A 220 3.34 -14.78 24.65
N ALA A 221 3.50 -16.09 24.83
CA ALA A 221 4.12 -16.94 23.82
C ALA A 221 3.20 -17.08 22.60
N ASN A 222 3.61 -16.52 21.46
CA ASN A 222 2.84 -16.47 20.23
C ASN A 222 3.65 -17.01 19.02
N PRO A 223 3.36 -18.24 18.56
CA PRO A 223 4.02 -18.82 17.40
C PRO A 223 3.81 -18.03 16.09
N PHE A 224 2.72 -17.25 15.98
CA PHE A 224 2.43 -16.43 14.80
C PHE A 224 3.56 -15.44 14.49
N MET A 225 4.28 -14.98 15.51
CA MET A 225 5.39 -14.05 15.32
C MET A 225 6.59 -14.62 14.53
N MET A 226 6.69 -15.94 14.40
CA MET A 226 7.70 -16.61 13.57
C MET A 226 7.17 -17.09 12.21
N THR A 227 6.03 -16.55 11.75
CA THR A 227 5.51 -16.88 10.43
C THR A 227 5.61 -15.69 9.49
N SER A 228 5.75 -15.94 8.19
CA SER A 228 5.79 -14.87 7.19
C SER A 228 4.44 -14.17 7.03
N GLU A 229 3.34 -14.81 7.45
CA GLU A 229 2.00 -14.23 7.41
C GLU A 229 1.91 -12.96 8.25
N LEU A 230 2.64 -12.87 9.38
CA LEU A 230 2.79 -11.62 10.13
C LEU A 230 3.23 -10.47 9.21
N CYS A 231 4.31 -10.69 8.44
CA CYS A 231 4.83 -9.69 7.51
C CYS A 231 3.84 -9.41 6.37
N GLY A 232 3.11 -10.44 5.93
CA GLY A 232 2.11 -10.32 4.87
C GLY A 232 0.96 -9.37 5.20
N THR A 233 0.69 -9.07 6.48
CA THR A 233 -0.39 -8.15 6.87
C THR A 233 -0.16 -6.73 6.37
N CYS A 234 1.10 -6.35 6.16
CA CYS A 234 1.49 -5.06 5.56
C CYS A 234 2.17 -5.23 4.19
N HIS A 235 2.90 -6.35 3.97
CA HIS A 235 3.66 -6.58 2.73
C HIS A 235 2.87 -7.28 1.61
N ASN A 236 1.55 -7.36 1.75
CA ASN A 236 0.64 -7.49 0.63
C ASN A 236 -0.36 -6.32 0.65
N GLU A 237 -0.63 -5.77 -0.51
CA GLU A 237 -1.57 -4.68 -0.70
C GLU A 237 -2.44 -4.94 -1.92
N LYS A 238 -3.75 -4.71 -1.75
CA LYS A 238 -4.72 -4.66 -2.84
C LYS A 238 -5.23 -3.25 -3.03
N ASP A 239 -5.29 -2.84 -4.29
CA ASP A 239 -5.97 -1.63 -4.69
C ASP A 239 -7.51 -1.81 -4.70
N PRO A 240 -8.28 -0.73 -4.93
CA PRO A 240 -9.74 -0.80 -5.05
C PRO A 240 -10.26 -1.65 -6.23
N TRP A 241 -9.40 -2.01 -7.18
CA TRP A 241 -9.71 -2.85 -8.34
C TRP A 241 -9.49 -4.34 -8.05
N GLY A 242 -8.96 -4.65 -6.86
CA GLY A 242 -8.67 -6.00 -6.39
C GLY A 242 -7.33 -6.54 -6.90
N LEU A 243 -6.49 -5.70 -7.51
CA LEU A 243 -5.16 -6.08 -7.97
C LEU A 243 -4.16 -6.03 -6.82
N TRP A 244 -3.22 -6.97 -6.82
CA TRP A 244 -2.14 -7.04 -5.83
C TRP A 244 -1.01 -6.06 -6.18
N VAL A 245 -1.20 -4.79 -5.83
CA VAL A 245 -0.23 -3.68 -6.03
C VAL A 245 0.98 -3.74 -5.10
N LYS A 246 0.92 -4.56 -4.05
CA LYS A 246 2.10 -5.11 -3.39
C LYS A 246 1.84 -6.59 -3.12
N ALA A 247 2.76 -7.45 -3.48
CA ALA A 247 2.55 -8.91 -3.39
C ALA A 247 3.75 -9.63 -2.77
N THR A 248 4.63 -8.94 -2.02
CA THR A 248 5.91 -9.49 -1.56
C THR A 248 5.75 -10.79 -0.78
N HIS A 249 4.75 -10.88 0.09
CA HIS A 249 4.51 -12.12 0.83
C HIS A 249 3.93 -13.22 -0.08
N LEU A 250 3.08 -12.89 -1.06
CA LEU A 250 2.58 -13.87 -2.03
C LEU A 250 3.70 -14.40 -2.93
N GLU A 251 4.57 -13.52 -3.43
CA GLU A 251 5.78 -13.87 -4.17
C GLU A 251 6.69 -14.79 -3.33
N TRP A 252 6.87 -14.48 -2.05
CA TRP A 252 7.57 -15.35 -1.11
C TRP A 252 6.91 -16.72 -1.00
N LYS A 253 5.59 -16.76 -0.81
CA LYS A 253 4.83 -18.00 -0.60
C LYS A 253 4.99 -18.99 -1.77
N GLU A 254 5.20 -18.49 -2.99
CA GLU A 254 5.41 -19.30 -4.19
C GLU A 254 6.87 -19.77 -4.37
N SER A 255 7.81 -19.17 -3.65
CA SER A 255 9.25 -19.38 -3.79
C SER A 255 9.73 -20.77 -3.34
N PRO A 256 10.88 -21.24 -3.85
CA PRO A 256 11.58 -22.40 -3.30
C PRO A 256 11.90 -22.29 -1.80
N GLN A 257 12.18 -21.09 -1.31
CA GLN A 257 12.54 -20.81 0.07
C GLN A 257 11.35 -21.01 1.02
N ALA A 258 10.15 -20.53 0.66
CA ALA A 258 8.94 -20.81 1.43
C ALA A 258 8.64 -22.31 1.49
N LYS A 259 8.81 -23.04 0.37
CA LYS A 259 8.67 -24.50 0.32
C LYS A 259 9.70 -25.23 1.21
N ALA A 260 10.86 -24.62 1.42
CA ALA A 260 11.88 -25.10 2.34
C ALA A 260 11.65 -24.68 3.81
N GLY A 261 10.58 -23.95 4.11
CA GLY A 261 10.25 -23.48 5.46
C GLY A 261 11.06 -22.27 5.93
N ILE A 262 11.75 -21.57 5.02
CA ILE A 262 12.49 -20.34 5.33
C ILE A 262 11.52 -19.16 5.33
N VAL A 263 11.39 -18.50 6.47
CA VAL A 263 10.45 -17.37 6.66
C VAL A 263 11.15 -16.02 6.52
N CYS A 264 10.38 -14.94 6.39
CA CYS A 264 10.90 -13.58 6.27
C CYS A 264 11.94 -13.25 7.35
N GLN A 265 11.64 -13.66 8.58
CA GLN A 265 12.45 -13.45 9.78
C GLN A 265 13.83 -14.12 9.69
N ASP A 266 14.01 -15.22 8.95
CA ASP A 266 15.32 -15.86 8.87
C ASP A 266 16.35 -15.01 8.11
N CYS A 267 15.89 -14.18 7.17
CA CYS A 267 16.72 -13.29 6.37
C CYS A 267 16.67 -11.82 6.82
N HIS A 268 15.55 -11.35 7.36
CA HIS A 268 15.36 -9.96 7.80
C HIS A 268 15.44 -9.77 9.31
N MET A 269 15.37 -10.85 10.07
CA MET A 269 15.59 -10.89 11.52
C MET A 269 16.54 -12.03 11.95
N PRO A 270 17.76 -12.10 11.39
CA PRO A 270 18.65 -13.23 11.63
C PRO A 270 18.94 -13.39 13.13
N PRO A 271 19.07 -14.62 13.65
CA PRO A 271 19.42 -14.83 15.04
C PRO A 271 20.90 -14.53 15.28
N ALA A 272 21.20 -13.86 16.38
CA ALA A 272 22.57 -13.65 16.85
C ALA A 272 22.62 -13.64 18.38
N ALA A 273 23.78 -13.95 18.96
CA ALA A 273 23.96 -13.86 20.39
C ALA A 273 23.81 -12.40 20.86
N GLY A 274 23.08 -12.18 21.95
CA GLY A 274 22.87 -10.83 22.50
C GLY A 274 21.89 -10.81 23.67
N ASN A 275 21.59 -9.61 24.15
CA ASN A 275 20.64 -9.35 25.23
C ASN A 275 19.58 -8.37 24.71
N PRO A 276 18.29 -8.72 24.67
CA PRO A 276 17.25 -7.85 24.11
C PRO A 276 16.86 -6.68 25.02
N ALA A 277 17.21 -6.74 26.31
CA ALA A 277 16.83 -5.70 27.28
C ALA A 277 17.89 -5.54 28.39
N PRO A 278 19.17 -5.28 28.06
CA PRO A 278 20.26 -5.28 29.03
C PRO A 278 20.06 -4.22 30.12
N GLU A 279 19.51 -3.06 29.76
CA GLU A 279 19.24 -1.95 30.68
C GLU A 279 18.06 -2.21 31.63
N ALA A 280 17.15 -3.11 31.25
CA ALA A 280 16.02 -3.52 32.09
C ALA A 280 16.35 -4.73 32.99
N GLY A 281 17.55 -5.33 32.86
CA GLY A 281 17.92 -6.56 33.57
C GLY A 281 17.61 -7.85 32.80
N GLY A 282 17.46 -7.76 31.48
CA GLY A 282 17.34 -8.92 30.59
C GLY A 282 18.56 -9.83 30.63
N VAL A 283 18.42 -11.04 30.09
CA VAL A 283 19.48 -12.06 30.08
C VAL A 283 20.04 -12.28 28.67
N ASP A 284 21.27 -12.77 28.60
CA ASP A 284 21.92 -13.11 27.33
C ASP A 284 21.29 -14.36 26.72
N HIS A 285 21.02 -14.32 25.41
CA HIS A 285 20.55 -15.44 24.62
C HIS A 285 21.46 -15.67 23.40
N PRO A 286 21.65 -16.92 22.96
CA PRO A 286 22.49 -17.22 21.80
C PRO A 286 21.86 -16.84 20.44
N ASP A 287 20.56 -16.52 20.43
CA ASP A 287 19.73 -16.47 19.23
C ASP A 287 18.71 -15.30 19.24
N VAL A 288 19.09 -14.14 19.78
CA VAL A 288 18.26 -12.92 19.71
C VAL A 288 18.04 -12.54 18.25
N ARG A 289 16.76 -12.38 17.86
CA ARG A 289 16.37 -11.95 16.53
C ARG A 289 16.76 -10.48 16.34
N GLN A 290 17.63 -10.22 15.37
CA GLN A 290 18.13 -8.88 15.09
C GLN A 290 17.10 -8.10 14.30
N HIS A 291 16.53 -7.01 14.85
CA HIS A 291 15.48 -6.21 14.20
C HIS A 291 16.06 -5.28 13.12
N LEU A 292 16.73 -5.86 12.12
CA LEU A 292 17.47 -5.14 11.09
C LEU A 292 16.55 -4.57 10.01
N PHE A 293 15.60 -5.38 9.52
CA PHE A 293 14.59 -5.02 8.52
C PHE A 293 15.11 -4.28 7.27
N HIS A 294 16.40 -4.39 6.97
CA HIS A 294 17.01 -3.68 5.86
C HIS A 294 16.39 -4.09 4.53
N GLY A 295 16.19 -3.08 3.68
CA GLY A 295 15.69 -3.18 2.31
C GLY A 295 16.51 -2.31 1.37
N ALA A 296 15.83 -1.59 0.48
CA ALA A 296 16.48 -0.78 -0.56
C ALA A 296 17.26 0.44 -0.02
N HIS A 297 16.94 0.93 1.18
CA HIS A 297 17.65 2.02 1.85
C HIS A 297 18.99 1.60 2.47
N ASP A 298 19.36 0.32 2.38
CA ASP A 298 20.66 -0.18 2.83
C ASP A 298 21.45 -0.74 1.65
N ALA A 299 22.55 -0.05 1.29
CA ALA A 299 23.40 -0.47 0.18
C ALA A 299 24.05 -1.85 0.41
N GLY A 300 24.30 -2.23 1.68
CA GLY A 300 24.82 -3.55 2.02
C GLY A 300 23.81 -4.66 1.77
N LYS A 301 22.52 -4.40 1.96
CA LYS A 301 21.42 -5.33 1.62
C LYS A 301 21.23 -5.46 0.12
N LEU A 302 21.36 -4.36 -0.64
CA LEU A 302 21.33 -4.39 -2.10
C LEU A 302 22.54 -5.12 -2.69
N ALA A 303 23.73 -4.97 -2.11
CA ALA A 303 24.97 -5.54 -2.64
C ALA A 303 24.88 -7.06 -2.87
N GLY A 304 24.96 -7.45 -4.14
CA GLY A 304 24.88 -8.83 -4.59
C GLY A 304 23.53 -9.51 -4.31
N ALA A 305 22.44 -8.75 -4.12
CA ALA A 305 21.08 -9.32 -4.13
C ALA A 305 20.75 -9.92 -5.52
N VAL A 306 21.28 -9.30 -6.57
CA VAL A 306 21.27 -9.79 -7.95
C VAL A 306 22.70 -10.06 -8.39
N GLU A 307 22.97 -11.24 -8.94
CA GLU A 307 24.25 -11.59 -9.56
C GLU A 307 24.19 -11.34 -11.08
N VAL A 308 25.30 -10.91 -11.67
CA VAL A 308 25.46 -10.85 -13.12
C VAL A 308 26.76 -11.54 -13.58
N ARG A 309 26.67 -12.27 -14.69
CA ARG A 309 27.81 -12.85 -15.41
C ARG A 309 27.68 -12.54 -16.89
N ILE A 310 28.69 -11.91 -17.46
CA ILE A 310 28.74 -11.60 -18.90
C ILE A 310 29.85 -12.39 -19.57
N HIS A 311 29.57 -12.94 -20.75
CA HIS A 311 30.53 -13.63 -21.59
C HIS A 311 30.38 -13.22 -23.06
N ALA A 312 31.47 -13.27 -23.81
CA ALA A 312 31.46 -13.07 -25.26
C ALA A 312 31.28 -14.41 -25.98
N ASP A 313 30.79 -14.37 -27.21
CA ASP A 313 30.72 -15.54 -28.10
C ASP A 313 32.07 -15.88 -28.75
N ILE A 314 32.96 -14.90 -28.85
CA ILE A 314 34.30 -15.01 -29.45
C ILE A 314 35.35 -14.28 -28.61
N ASP A 315 36.61 -14.71 -28.71
CA ASP A 315 37.73 -14.11 -27.97
C ASP A 315 38.38 -12.93 -28.72
N ALA A 316 38.21 -12.85 -30.04
CA ALA A 316 38.85 -11.83 -30.87
C ALA A 316 38.01 -11.46 -32.10
N VAL A 317 38.04 -10.19 -32.47
CA VAL A 317 37.23 -9.64 -33.57
C VAL A 317 37.99 -8.51 -34.27
N ALA A 318 37.82 -8.38 -35.59
CA ALA A 318 38.41 -7.26 -36.33
C ALA A 318 37.55 -6.00 -36.22
N ALA A 319 38.14 -4.81 -36.37
CA ALA A 319 37.37 -3.57 -36.41
C ALA A 319 36.34 -3.56 -37.56
N GLY A 320 35.07 -3.29 -37.26
CA GLY A 320 33.96 -3.47 -38.21
C GLY A 320 33.30 -4.84 -38.17
N GLY A 321 33.85 -5.80 -37.42
CA GLY A 321 33.28 -7.13 -37.20
C GLY A 321 32.13 -7.12 -36.20
N GLN A 322 31.53 -8.30 -36.01
CA GLN A 322 30.39 -8.51 -35.11
C GLN A 322 30.77 -9.50 -34.00
N THR A 323 30.20 -9.27 -32.83
CA THR A 323 30.26 -10.16 -31.66
C THR A 323 28.95 -10.05 -30.90
N ILE A 324 28.64 -11.06 -30.09
CA ILE A 324 27.48 -11.07 -29.20
C ILE A 324 28.00 -11.27 -27.78
N PHE A 325 27.56 -10.41 -26.86
CA PHE A 325 27.70 -10.66 -25.44
C PHE A 325 26.40 -11.19 -24.86
N THR A 326 26.50 -12.16 -23.95
CA THR A 326 25.36 -12.64 -23.17
C THR A 326 25.61 -12.34 -21.71
N ALA A 327 24.69 -11.61 -21.08
CA ALA A 327 24.67 -11.37 -19.65
C ALA A 327 23.58 -12.23 -19.00
N THR A 328 23.98 -13.11 -18.10
CA THR A 328 23.08 -13.86 -17.22
C THR A 328 22.88 -13.09 -15.92
N VAL A 329 21.65 -12.68 -15.63
CA VAL A 329 21.25 -11.92 -14.44
C VAL A 329 20.39 -12.83 -13.55
N VAL A 330 20.72 -12.93 -12.26
CA VAL A 330 20.12 -13.92 -11.35
C VAL A 330 19.67 -13.26 -10.05
N ASN A 331 18.42 -13.48 -9.66
CA ASN A 331 17.99 -13.25 -8.27
C ASN A 331 18.53 -14.38 -7.39
N ALA A 332 19.75 -14.19 -6.90
CA ALA A 332 20.50 -15.24 -6.21
C ALA A 332 20.13 -15.39 -4.73
N LYS A 333 19.46 -14.40 -4.13
CA LYS A 333 19.28 -14.30 -2.67
C LYS A 333 17.84 -14.11 -2.22
N ALA A 334 17.06 -13.28 -2.90
CA ALA A 334 15.73 -12.93 -2.40
C ALA A 334 14.75 -14.08 -2.62
N ALA A 335 13.92 -14.32 -1.61
CA ALA A 335 12.82 -15.27 -1.68
C ALA A 335 11.56 -14.66 -2.31
N HIS A 336 11.60 -13.42 -2.75
CA HIS A 336 10.54 -12.72 -3.49
C HIS A 336 11.16 -12.11 -4.77
N SER A 337 10.33 -11.52 -5.63
CA SER A 337 10.83 -10.91 -6.88
C SER A 337 11.73 -9.70 -6.58
N ILE A 338 12.61 -9.34 -7.52
CA ILE A 338 13.39 -8.09 -7.44
C ILE A 338 13.09 -7.23 -8.68
N PRO A 339 12.64 -5.97 -8.48
CA PRO A 339 12.19 -5.36 -7.22
C PRO A 339 10.80 -5.87 -6.76
N SER A 340 10.61 -6.12 -5.46
CA SER A 340 9.28 -6.33 -4.85
C SER A 340 8.87 -5.10 -4.02
N GLY A 341 7.67 -5.11 -3.44
CA GLY A 341 7.08 -4.00 -2.69
C GLY A 341 6.49 -2.98 -3.65
N SER A 342 6.95 -1.73 -3.58
CA SER A 342 6.60 -0.62 -4.49
C SER A 342 7.20 -0.84 -5.90
N ALA A 343 6.73 -1.87 -6.61
CA ALA A 343 7.29 -2.28 -7.90
C ALA A 343 7.02 -1.28 -9.02
N GLU A 344 6.01 -0.42 -8.86
CA GLU A 344 5.61 0.65 -9.78
C GLU A 344 6.65 1.76 -9.90
N GLU A 345 7.38 2.04 -8.83
CA GLU A 345 8.34 3.14 -8.74
C GLU A 345 9.81 2.69 -8.74
N ARG A 346 10.08 1.46 -8.30
CA ARG A 346 11.43 0.90 -8.19
C ARG A 346 11.98 0.50 -9.56
N LEU A 347 13.22 0.87 -9.84
CA LEU A 347 13.92 0.49 -11.07
C LEU A 347 15.09 -0.44 -10.75
N LEU A 348 15.15 -1.59 -11.44
CA LEU A 348 16.32 -2.45 -11.53
C LEU A 348 16.68 -2.57 -13.01
N TRP A 349 17.92 -2.27 -13.39
CA TRP A 349 18.33 -2.36 -14.80
C TRP A 349 19.73 -2.92 -14.98
N LEU A 350 19.97 -3.44 -16.18
CA LEU A 350 21.25 -3.93 -16.66
C LEU A 350 21.82 -2.95 -17.68
N ASP A 351 22.93 -2.32 -17.31
CA ASP A 351 23.77 -1.49 -18.19
C ASP A 351 24.96 -2.31 -18.69
N VAL A 352 25.26 -2.23 -20.00
CA VAL A 352 26.43 -2.89 -20.58
C VAL A 352 27.28 -1.87 -21.33
N THR A 353 28.50 -1.65 -20.83
CA THR A 353 29.46 -0.71 -21.40
C THR A 353 30.73 -1.44 -21.85
N ALA A 354 31.17 -1.16 -23.08
CA ALA A 354 32.47 -1.61 -23.61
C ALA A 354 33.49 -0.46 -23.61
N VAL A 355 34.72 -0.73 -23.18
CA VAL A 355 35.82 0.25 -23.15
C VAL A 355 36.99 -0.29 -23.97
N ASP A 356 37.38 0.44 -25.02
CA ASP A 356 38.51 0.04 -25.88
C ASP A 356 39.89 0.35 -25.26
N SER A 357 40.95 -0.10 -25.93
CA SER A 357 42.33 0.06 -25.47
C SER A 357 42.81 1.52 -25.39
N ALA A 358 42.08 2.45 -26.02
CA ALA A 358 42.31 3.88 -25.95
C ALA A 358 41.45 4.57 -24.87
N GLY A 359 40.62 3.82 -24.14
CA GLY A 359 39.72 4.33 -23.12
C GLY A 359 38.42 4.91 -23.67
N ARG A 360 38.06 4.63 -24.94
CA ARG A 360 36.77 5.07 -25.49
C ARG A 360 35.67 4.12 -25.02
N GLU A 361 34.61 4.70 -24.47
CA GLU A 361 33.44 3.96 -23.99
C GLU A 361 32.36 3.85 -25.07
N TYR A 362 31.66 2.73 -25.05
CA TYR A 362 30.56 2.39 -25.95
C TYR A 362 29.43 1.77 -25.13
N HIS A 363 28.27 2.42 -25.16
CA HIS A 363 27.03 1.84 -24.64
C HIS A 363 26.53 0.72 -25.55
N LEU A 364 26.20 -0.44 -25.00
CA LEU A 364 25.65 -1.57 -25.74
C LEU A 364 24.16 -1.74 -25.38
N PRO A 365 23.22 -1.36 -26.27
CA PRO A 365 21.80 -1.60 -26.04
C PRO A 365 21.48 -3.10 -26.10
N VAL A 366 20.47 -3.52 -25.32
CA VAL A 366 20.01 -4.90 -25.31
C VAL A 366 19.32 -5.28 -26.62
N ASP A 367 19.52 -6.52 -27.08
CA ASP A 367 18.76 -7.07 -28.19
C ASP A 367 17.32 -7.39 -27.74
N PRO A 368 16.29 -6.91 -28.45
CA PRO A 368 14.91 -7.27 -28.14
C PRO A 368 14.64 -8.77 -28.35
N LYS A 369 13.87 -9.37 -27.44
CA LYS A 369 13.43 -10.78 -27.47
C LYS A 369 12.13 -10.99 -28.25
N GLY A 370 11.35 -9.94 -28.46
CA GLY A 370 10.11 -9.92 -29.24
C GLY A 370 8.85 -10.36 -28.50
N PHE A 371 8.82 -10.30 -27.16
CA PHE A 371 7.60 -10.63 -26.40
C PHE A 371 6.63 -9.44 -26.32
N GLU A 372 5.35 -9.73 -26.12
CA GLU A 372 4.31 -8.70 -26.00
C GLU A 372 4.59 -7.78 -24.80
N GLY A 373 4.57 -6.45 -25.03
CA GLY A 373 4.87 -5.47 -24.00
C GLY A 373 6.36 -5.29 -23.70
N GLU A 374 7.28 -5.90 -24.45
CA GLU A 374 8.72 -5.77 -24.22
C GLU A 374 9.22 -4.32 -24.25
N ALA A 375 8.56 -3.42 -24.99
CA ALA A 375 8.91 -2.00 -25.02
C ALA A 375 8.81 -1.30 -23.65
N TRP A 376 8.07 -1.88 -22.70
CA TRP A 376 8.10 -1.45 -21.29
C TRP A 376 9.27 -2.04 -20.52
N THR A 377 10.15 -2.82 -21.10
CA THR A 377 11.30 -3.41 -20.39
C THR A 377 12.62 -2.98 -21.01
N ILE A 378 12.58 -2.15 -22.06
CA ILE A 378 13.75 -1.53 -22.68
C ILE A 378 13.62 -0.03 -22.47
N ALA A 379 14.65 0.57 -21.87
CA ALA A 379 14.68 1.98 -21.54
C ALA A 379 14.60 2.85 -22.81
N SER A 380 13.85 3.94 -22.75
CA SER A 380 13.74 4.93 -23.81
C SER A 380 14.07 6.32 -23.26
N ALA A 381 14.76 7.12 -24.07
CA ALA A 381 15.14 8.49 -23.73
C ALA A 381 13.96 9.48 -23.79
N ASP A 382 12.86 9.09 -24.43
CA ASP A 382 11.76 9.97 -24.83
C ASP A 382 10.36 9.44 -24.49
N ALA A 383 10.26 8.21 -23.97
CA ALA A 383 8.99 7.64 -23.52
C ALA A 383 8.44 8.42 -22.33
N MET A 384 7.19 8.87 -22.46
CA MET A 384 6.46 9.58 -21.42
C MET A 384 5.46 8.65 -20.73
N ALA A 385 5.29 8.82 -19.42
CA ALA A 385 4.34 8.10 -18.57
C ALA A 385 3.80 9.02 -17.46
N TYR A 386 3.02 8.49 -16.51
CA TYR A 386 2.59 9.21 -15.30
C TYR A 386 1.71 10.42 -15.59
N GLN A 387 0.87 10.34 -16.62
CA GLN A 387 -0.02 11.43 -17.02
C GLN A 387 -1.14 11.66 -15.99
N ASP A 388 -1.47 10.65 -15.20
CA ASP A 388 -2.47 10.70 -14.15
C ASP A 388 -2.11 11.67 -13.01
N PHE A 389 -0.84 12.05 -12.84
CA PHE A 389 -0.49 13.20 -11.99
C PHE A 389 -1.18 14.49 -12.42
N GLY A 390 -1.43 14.67 -13.72
CA GLY A 390 -2.16 15.82 -14.23
C GLY A 390 -3.60 15.84 -13.73
N ASP A 391 -4.24 14.67 -13.71
CA ASP A 391 -5.60 14.51 -13.22
C ASP A 391 -5.66 14.66 -11.68
N ILE A 392 -4.65 14.13 -10.96
CA ILE A 392 -4.56 14.18 -9.49
C ILE A 392 -4.30 15.61 -8.98
N GLN A 393 -3.48 16.39 -9.68
CA GLN A 393 -3.05 17.73 -9.25
C GLN A 393 -3.76 18.86 -10.01
N ASP A 394 -4.82 18.56 -10.77
CA ASP A 394 -5.56 19.53 -11.60
C ASP A 394 -4.65 20.33 -12.56
N ILE A 395 -3.64 19.66 -13.16
CA ILE A 395 -2.72 20.26 -14.13
C ILE A 395 -3.24 20.02 -15.55
N GLU A 396 -3.83 21.06 -16.14
CA GLU A 396 -4.33 21.00 -17.51
C GLU A 396 -3.23 20.63 -18.52
N ASN A 397 -3.57 19.73 -19.45
CA ASN A 397 -2.70 19.30 -20.55
C ASN A 397 -1.33 18.74 -20.12
N PHE A 398 -1.24 18.19 -18.91
CA PHE A 398 -0.03 17.54 -18.42
C PHE A 398 0.42 16.44 -19.37
N LYS A 399 1.70 16.49 -19.80
CA LYS A 399 2.25 15.55 -20.79
C LYS A 399 2.72 14.24 -20.18
N GLY A 400 2.78 14.18 -18.86
CA GLY A 400 3.47 13.12 -18.13
C GLY A 400 4.93 13.49 -17.85
N LEU A 401 5.68 12.51 -17.35
CA LEU A 401 7.09 12.60 -17.02
C LEU A 401 7.87 11.51 -17.79
N LEU A 402 9.20 11.64 -17.86
CA LEU A 402 10.04 10.63 -18.50
C LEU A 402 9.88 9.29 -17.77
N ARG A 403 9.49 8.25 -18.50
CA ARG A 403 9.15 6.93 -17.95
C ARG A 403 10.33 6.24 -17.26
N ASP A 404 11.52 6.37 -17.83
CA ASP A 404 12.66 5.51 -17.49
C ASP A 404 13.82 6.25 -16.84
N ALA A 405 13.69 7.53 -16.49
CA ALA A 405 14.79 8.27 -15.87
C ALA A 405 15.19 7.64 -14.52
N PRO A 406 16.49 7.38 -14.25
CA PRO A 406 17.68 7.84 -14.99
C PRO A 406 18.31 6.79 -15.92
N VAL A 407 17.59 5.71 -16.27
CA VAL A 407 18.12 4.56 -17.01
C VAL A 407 18.57 4.96 -18.43
N PRO A 408 19.81 4.62 -18.84
CA PRO A 408 20.28 4.82 -20.21
C PRO A 408 19.38 4.16 -21.25
N ALA A 409 19.07 4.87 -22.34
CA ALA A 409 18.23 4.32 -23.40
C ALA A 409 18.86 3.06 -24.03
N GLY A 410 18.03 2.04 -24.22
CA GLY A 410 18.46 0.72 -24.70
C GLY A 410 18.83 -0.28 -23.60
N ASP A 411 18.85 0.12 -22.33
CA ASP A 411 19.09 -0.82 -21.23
C ASP A 411 17.88 -1.68 -20.93
N ARG A 412 18.15 -2.89 -20.43
CA ARG A 412 17.11 -3.80 -19.94
C ARG A 412 16.68 -3.38 -18.54
N ILE A 413 15.39 -3.09 -18.37
CA ILE A 413 14.74 -2.85 -17.09
C ILE A 413 13.97 -4.10 -16.66
N PHE A 414 14.25 -4.59 -15.46
CA PHE A 414 13.52 -5.68 -14.80
C PHE A 414 12.42 -5.08 -13.91
N ARG A 415 11.18 -5.02 -14.43
CA ARG A 415 10.06 -4.37 -13.74
C ARG A 415 8.72 -5.01 -14.05
N LEU A 416 7.71 -4.61 -13.29
CA LEU A 416 6.30 -4.86 -13.53
C LEU A 416 5.64 -3.51 -13.83
N PRO A 417 5.24 -3.21 -15.08
CA PRO A 417 4.56 -1.96 -15.40
C PRO A 417 3.17 -1.92 -14.77
N TYR A 418 2.87 -0.86 -14.02
CA TYR A 418 1.53 -0.61 -13.46
C TYR A 418 0.82 0.32 -14.43
N LEU A 419 -0.39 -0.06 -14.86
CA LEU A 419 -1.12 0.63 -15.91
C LEU A 419 -2.39 1.24 -15.33
N ASP A 420 -2.61 2.51 -15.61
CA ASP A 420 -3.85 3.21 -15.31
C ASP A 420 -5.01 2.72 -16.20
N PRO A 421 -6.26 3.19 -15.99
CA PRO A 421 -7.41 2.77 -16.80
C PRO A 421 -7.27 3.06 -18.30
N GLU A 422 -6.41 4.02 -18.68
CA GLU A 422 -6.09 4.37 -20.06
C GLU A 422 -4.94 3.55 -20.65
N GLY A 423 -4.33 2.65 -19.86
CA GLY A 423 -3.20 1.81 -20.28
C GLY A 423 -1.85 2.53 -20.27
N ARG A 424 -1.74 3.67 -19.60
CA ARG A 424 -0.50 4.44 -19.41
C ARG A 424 0.20 3.98 -18.14
N MET A 425 1.53 4.04 -18.10
CA MET A 425 2.25 3.67 -16.89
C MET A 425 1.99 4.68 -15.76
N THR A 426 1.74 4.18 -14.56
CA THR A 426 1.48 4.96 -13.34
C THR A 426 2.34 4.47 -12.17
N VAL A 427 2.58 5.36 -11.19
CA VAL A 427 3.07 5.01 -9.84
C VAL A 427 1.96 5.12 -8.78
N ALA A 428 0.77 5.58 -9.15
CA ALA A 428 -0.37 5.68 -8.25
C ALA A 428 -1.00 4.29 -8.09
N GLN A 429 -0.61 3.59 -7.02
CA GLN A 429 -1.08 2.24 -6.75
C GLN A 429 -2.61 2.13 -6.71
N TRP A 430 -3.30 3.13 -6.16
CA TRP A 430 -4.78 3.18 -6.11
C TRP A 430 -5.45 3.35 -7.49
N ASN A 431 -4.71 3.88 -8.48
CA ASN A 431 -5.18 4.11 -9.85
C ASN A 431 -4.73 3.00 -10.81
N THR A 432 -4.15 1.92 -10.30
CA THR A 432 -3.72 0.80 -11.14
C THR A 432 -4.92 -0.03 -11.55
N ALA A 433 -5.15 -0.15 -12.86
CA ALA A 433 -6.27 -0.90 -13.43
C ALA A 433 -5.82 -2.22 -14.08
N ALA A 434 -4.54 -2.32 -14.45
CA ALA A 434 -3.94 -3.53 -14.99
C ALA A 434 -2.41 -3.52 -14.78
N PHE A 435 -1.78 -4.67 -15.05
CA PHE A 435 -0.33 -4.80 -15.13
C PHE A 435 0.11 -5.08 -16.57
N GLY A 436 1.31 -4.60 -16.90
CA GLY A 436 2.06 -5.04 -18.07
C GLY A 436 2.74 -6.41 -17.86
N PRO A 437 3.68 -6.80 -18.73
CA PRO A 437 4.44 -8.03 -18.53
C PRO A 437 5.29 -7.94 -17.26
N ASP A 438 5.23 -8.95 -16.40
CA ASP A 438 6.14 -9.06 -15.26
C ASP A 438 7.51 -9.54 -15.76
N TYR A 439 8.47 -8.62 -15.80
CA TYR A 439 9.86 -8.88 -16.18
C TYR A 439 10.81 -8.72 -15.00
N ARG A 440 10.30 -8.78 -13.78
CA ARG A 440 11.12 -8.77 -12.56
C ARG A 440 11.84 -10.11 -12.42
N LEU A 441 12.89 -10.12 -11.61
CA LEU A 441 13.64 -11.35 -11.36
C LEU A 441 12.97 -12.17 -10.25
N ALA A 442 12.29 -13.26 -10.60
CA ALA A 442 11.67 -14.14 -9.61
C ALA A 442 12.72 -14.89 -8.76
N PRO A 443 12.35 -15.46 -7.60
CA PRO A 443 13.28 -16.15 -6.71
C PRO A 443 14.06 -17.27 -7.39
N LEU A 444 15.40 -17.22 -7.32
CA LEU A 444 16.32 -18.18 -7.96
C LEU A 444 16.19 -18.30 -9.48
N GLU A 445 15.55 -17.33 -10.13
CA GLU A 445 15.46 -17.25 -11.58
C GLU A 445 16.71 -16.59 -12.17
N ALA A 446 17.12 -17.09 -13.34
CA ALA A 446 18.19 -16.53 -14.16
C ALA A 446 17.64 -16.13 -15.53
N VAL A 447 17.91 -14.90 -15.95
CA VAL A 447 17.52 -14.36 -17.25
C VAL A 447 18.77 -14.06 -18.06
N ASN A 448 18.79 -14.47 -19.33
CA ASN A 448 19.87 -14.14 -20.26
C ASN A 448 19.45 -12.96 -21.14
N GLU A 449 20.23 -11.89 -21.15
CA GLU A 449 20.12 -10.77 -22.09
C GLU A 449 21.29 -10.81 -23.09
N THR A 450 21.01 -10.55 -24.36
CA THR A 450 22.06 -10.50 -25.40
C THR A 450 22.30 -9.09 -25.90
N PHE A 451 23.53 -8.83 -26.32
CA PHE A 451 24.00 -7.53 -26.77
C PHE A 451 24.82 -7.74 -28.04
N GLY A 452 24.16 -7.63 -29.20
CA GLY A 452 24.81 -7.68 -30.50
C GLY A 452 25.60 -6.40 -30.77
N TRP A 453 26.92 -6.51 -30.95
CA TRP A 453 27.77 -5.36 -31.20
C TRP A 453 28.48 -5.46 -32.54
N THR A 454 28.19 -4.51 -33.44
CA THR A 454 29.04 -4.25 -34.61
C THR A 454 30.08 -3.22 -34.23
N LEU A 455 31.34 -3.65 -34.11
CA LEU A 455 32.42 -2.80 -33.65
C LEU A 455 32.63 -1.64 -34.62
N PRO A 456 32.72 -0.38 -34.16
CA PRO A 456 33.05 0.74 -35.03
C PRO A 456 34.39 0.53 -35.72
N LYS A 457 34.52 0.90 -36.99
CA LYS A 457 35.81 0.83 -37.70
C LYS A 457 36.92 1.66 -37.05
N SER A 458 36.54 2.63 -36.21
CA SER A 458 37.43 3.51 -35.44
C SER A 458 37.79 2.96 -34.05
N VAL A 459 37.31 1.77 -33.68
CA VAL A 459 37.67 1.13 -32.40
C VAL A 459 39.18 0.88 -32.36
N ALA A 460 39.81 1.18 -31.22
CA ALA A 460 41.25 1.00 -31.09
C ALA A 460 41.61 -0.50 -31.08
N PRO A 461 42.65 -0.94 -31.83
CA PRO A 461 43.17 -2.31 -31.71
C PRO A 461 43.67 -2.60 -30.29
N GLY A 462 43.53 -3.84 -29.85
CA GLY A 462 43.88 -4.30 -28.50
C GLY A 462 42.67 -4.74 -27.69
N LYS A 463 42.90 -4.95 -26.39
CA LYS A 463 41.87 -5.42 -25.46
C LYS A 463 40.70 -4.43 -25.35
N VAL A 464 39.49 -4.92 -25.55
CA VAL A 464 38.24 -4.26 -25.17
C VAL A 464 37.71 -4.95 -23.92
N THR A 465 37.44 -4.18 -22.87
CA THR A 465 36.79 -4.69 -21.65
C THR A 465 35.30 -4.38 -21.73
N VAL A 466 34.45 -5.39 -21.54
CA VAL A 466 33.00 -5.21 -21.53
C VAL A 466 32.47 -5.53 -20.14
N THR A 467 31.77 -4.58 -19.54
CA THR A 467 31.26 -4.66 -18.17
C THR A 467 29.75 -4.61 -18.18
N ALA A 468 29.13 -5.63 -17.57
CA ALA A 468 27.72 -5.65 -17.26
C ALA A 468 27.53 -5.19 -15.81
N THR A 469 26.72 -4.17 -15.60
CA THR A 469 26.43 -3.61 -14.28
C THR A 469 24.94 -3.65 -14.01
N VAL A 470 24.56 -4.21 -12.86
CA VAL A 470 23.18 -4.14 -12.37
C VAL A 470 23.06 -2.96 -11.43
N TRP A 471 22.10 -2.08 -11.73
CA TRP A 471 21.81 -0.88 -10.97
C TRP A 471 20.40 -0.93 -10.40
N TYR A 472 20.20 -0.22 -9.30
CA TYR A 472 18.92 -0.08 -8.63
C TYR A 472 18.64 1.38 -8.30
N SER A 473 17.39 1.81 -8.45
CA SER A 473 16.88 3.07 -7.91
C SER A 473 15.58 2.81 -7.14
N LYS A 474 15.40 3.49 -6.00
CA LYS A 474 14.18 3.34 -5.18
C LYS A 474 12.98 3.98 -5.85
N LEU A 475 13.19 5.06 -6.60
CA LEU A 475 12.17 5.85 -7.27
C LEU A 475 12.65 6.27 -8.67
N VAL A 476 11.71 6.38 -9.61
CA VAL A 476 11.97 6.97 -10.94
C VAL A 476 12.33 8.44 -10.78
N ALA A 477 13.48 8.86 -11.32
CA ALA A 477 14.06 10.17 -11.03
C ALA A 477 13.18 11.34 -11.49
N SER A 478 12.47 11.17 -12.61
CA SER A 478 11.53 12.19 -13.10
C SER A 478 10.33 12.38 -12.18
N VAL A 479 9.85 11.30 -11.54
CA VAL A 479 8.78 11.32 -10.53
C VAL A 479 9.29 11.98 -9.25
N ALA A 480 10.49 11.60 -8.79
CA ALA A 480 11.14 12.20 -7.63
C ALA A 480 11.28 13.72 -7.78
N GLU A 481 11.82 14.18 -8.91
CA GLU A 481 11.99 15.59 -9.23
C GLU A 481 10.64 16.33 -9.25
N PHE A 482 9.63 15.75 -9.89
CA PHE A 482 8.30 16.35 -9.98
C PHE A 482 7.63 16.51 -8.62
N LEU A 483 7.78 15.53 -7.72
CA LEU A 483 7.20 15.54 -6.38
C LEU A 483 8.08 16.24 -5.33
N GLY A 484 9.27 16.73 -5.71
CA GLY A 484 10.20 17.38 -4.78
C GLY A 484 10.83 16.41 -3.76
N VAL A 485 10.93 15.13 -4.10
CA VAL A 485 11.59 14.10 -3.27
C VAL A 485 13.11 14.32 -3.34
N PRO A 486 13.85 14.18 -2.22
CA PRO A 486 15.31 14.34 -2.21
C PRO A 486 16.03 13.45 -3.23
N ASP A 487 17.08 13.98 -3.86
CA ASP A 487 17.82 13.31 -4.94
C ASP A 487 18.36 11.92 -4.53
N GLU A 488 18.73 11.73 -3.26
CA GLU A 488 19.19 10.45 -2.72
C GLU A 488 18.15 9.33 -2.77
N GLU A 489 16.86 9.64 -2.93
CA GLU A 489 15.79 8.66 -3.12
C GLU A 489 15.71 8.14 -4.56
N SER A 490 16.23 8.88 -5.53
CA SER A 490 16.28 8.45 -6.94
C SER A 490 17.69 8.18 -7.48
N ALA A 491 18.70 8.32 -6.61
CA ALA A 491 20.09 8.08 -6.96
C ALA A 491 20.34 6.59 -7.29
N PRO A 492 20.95 6.28 -8.46
CA PRO A 492 21.37 4.93 -8.81
C PRO A 492 22.36 4.32 -7.81
N VAL A 493 22.06 3.12 -7.33
CA VAL A 493 22.93 2.30 -6.47
C VAL A 493 23.38 1.08 -7.24
N LYS A 494 24.70 0.84 -7.30
CA LYS A 494 25.25 -0.36 -7.93
C LYS A 494 24.96 -1.59 -7.07
N VAL A 495 24.31 -2.59 -7.66
CA VAL A 495 23.95 -3.86 -7.03
C VAL A 495 25.06 -4.89 -7.21
N SER A 496 25.54 -5.05 -8.45
CA SER A 496 26.62 -5.95 -8.82
C SER A 496 27.19 -5.61 -10.19
N ASP A 497 28.36 -6.14 -10.51
CA ASP A 497 28.95 -6.05 -11.83
C ASP A 497 29.79 -7.30 -12.17
N HIS A 498 30.05 -7.49 -13.46
CA HIS A 498 31.02 -8.45 -13.97
C HIS A 498 31.58 -7.96 -15.29
N SER A 499 32.87 -8.21 -15.53
CA SER A 499 33.52 -7.86 -16.80
C SER A 499 34.05 -9.09 -17.52
N THR A 500 33.98 -9.05 -18.84
CA THR A 500 34.71 -9.94 -19.76
C THR A 500 35.56 -9.10 -20.73
N SER A 501 36.31 -9.74 -21.61
CA SER A 501 37.09 -9.03 -22.62
C SER A 501 37.24 -9.80 -23.91
N ILE A 502 37.36 -9.05 -25.00
CA ILE A 502 37.74 -9.55 -26.32
C ILE A 502 38.96 -8.78 -26.83
N GLU A 503 39.70 -9.37 -27.76
CA GLU A 503 40.82 -8.72 -28.44
C GLU A 503 40.37 -8.14 -29.78
N VAL A 504 40.56 -6.83 -29.98
CA VAL A 504 40.38 -6.20 -31.29
C VAL A 504 41.64 -6.35 -32.12
N VAL A 505 41.59 -7.19 -33.15
CA VAL A 505 42.71 -7.40 -34.06
C VAL A 505 42.75 -6.32 -35.16
N PRO A 506 43.94 -5.87 -35.60
CA PRO A 506 44.06 -5.01 -36.76
C PRO A 506 43.44 -5.68 -37.99
N ASN A 507 42.73 -4.91 -38.82
CA ASN A 507 42.29 -5.41 -40.12
C ASN A 507 43.52 -5.86 -40.92
N ALA A 508 43.52 -7.11 -41.40
CA ALA A 508 44.53 -7.56 -42.35
C ALA A 508 44.42 -6.66 -43.59
N GLY A 509 45.45 -5.83 -43.80
CA GLY A 509 45.49 -4.79 -44.82
C GLY A 509 45.49 -5.32 -46.25
#